data_AF-A0A962TYG8-F1
#
_entry.id   AF-A0A962TYG8-F1
#
_cell.length_a   1.000
_cell.length_b   1.000
_cell.length_c   1.000
_cell.angle_alpha   90.00
_cell.angle_beta   90.00
_cell.angle_gamma   90.00
#
_symmetry.space_group_name_H-M   'P 1'
#
loop_
_entity.id
_entity.type
_entity.pdbx_description
1 polymer ?
#
loop_
_entity_poly.entity_id
_entity_poly.type
_entity_poly.pdbx_seq_one_letter_code
_entity_poly.pdbx_strand_id
1 'polypeptide(L)'
;MMARFFLILGAVFFCFTLSPAYAQDEQQSAPASSSPQKGDEFSKATDEQVAEAQKFYHECKGNEFMSQDHDCRCLAGEYLNQRISLGDDVDASVIMDKIRPLCLKDPNMEVGTGKDNLSEYSDEELKDAQRIYNMCKTNVKMQTFYDCRCLSAKYIDKRHTDGAFASDDEVLLAFKDDCKNVPEIAGYKFNTCMGADYLFVPKGARAKDFCECYGNAAATLYANHRGRVSEAAKLNLDGAALAECKMKFRSKQ
;
A
#
# COMPACT_ATOMS: atom_id res chain seq x y z
N MET A 1 -64.98 17.31 -19.65
CA MET A 1 -65.38 18.46 -20.48
C MET A 1 -64.63 19.68 -19.98
N MET A 2 -63.87 20.34 -20.88
CA MET A 2 -63.54 21.77 -20.98
C MET A 2 -63.42 22.60 -19.68
N ALA A 3 -62.45 23.48 -19.43
CA ALA A 3 -61.37 24.11 -20.20
C ALA A 3 -60.56 24.96 -19.18
N ARG A 4 -59.22 25.04 -19.30
CA ARG A 4 -58.44 26.21 -19.77
C ARG A 4 -57.96 27.23 -18.71
N PHE A 5 -56.64 27.49 -18.79
CA PHE A 5 -55.90 28.74 -18.49
C PHE A 5 -55.64 29.06 -17.00
N PHE A 6 -54.48 29.53 -16.53
CA PHE A 6 -53.44 30.39 -17.10
C PHE A 6 -52.01 29.96 -16.65
N LEU A 7 -51.07 29.99 -17.59
CA LEU A 7 -49.61 29.99 -17.35
C LEU A 7 -49.17 31.46 -17.19
N ILE A 8 -48.56 31.81 -16.05
CA ILE A 8 -47.88 33.09 -15.85
C ILE A 8 -46.38 32.85 -15.92
N LEU A 9 -45.77 33.35 -17.00
CA LEU A 9 -44.33 33.52 -17.17
C LEU A 9 -43.85 34.63 -16.23
N GLY A 10 -43.08 34.26 -15.18
CA GLY A 10 -42.31 35.19 -14.37
C GLY A 10 -40.85 35.20 -14.83
N ALA A 11 -40.47 36.17 -15.65
CA ALA A 11 -39.09 36.44 -16.02
C ALA A 11 -38.36 37.13 -14.86
N VAL A 12 -37.48 36.41 -14.16
CA VAL A 12 -36.62 36.98 -13.12
C VAL A 12 -35.33 37.48 -13.79
N PHE A 13 -35.26 38.81 -13.93
CA PHE A 13 -34.07 39.57 -14.31
C PHE A 13 -33.11 39.62 -13.11
N PHE A 14 -32.07 38.79 -13.11
CA PHE A 14 -30.96 38.93 -12.14
C PHE A 14 -29.87 39.81 -12.77
N CYS A 15 -29.83 41.07 -12.33
CA CYS A 15 -28.70 41.98 -12.55
C CYS A 15 -27.47 41.45 -11.80
N PHE A 16 -26.49 40.90 -12.51
CA PHE A 16 -25.14 40.72 -11.98
C PHE A 16 -24.39 42.05 -12.05
N THR A 17 -24.21 42.66 -10.88
CA THR A 17 -23.33 43.81 -10.66
C THR A 17 -21.87 43.34 -10.71
N LEU A 18 -21.12 43.84 -11.69
CA LEU A 18 -19.66 43.81 -11.71
C LEU A 18 -19.11 44.79 -10.67
N SER A 19 -18.13 44.33 -9.90
CA SER A 19 -17.33 45.11 -8.95
C SER A 19 -15.97 44.42 -8.77
N PRO A 20 -14.92 45.15 -8.35
CA PRO A 20 -13.73 45.32 -9.16
C PRO A 20 -12.54 44.46 -8.71
N ALA A 21 -11.51 44.51 -9.55
CA ALA A 21 -10.17 43.95 -9.35
C ALA A 21 -9.59 44.23 -7.96
N TYR A 22 -9.18 43.16 -7.29
CA TYR A 22 -8.16 43.18 -6.24
C TYR A 22 -6.92 42.45 -6.75
N ALA A 23 -5.81 43.18 -6.76
CA ALA A 23 -4.45 42.67 -6.88
C ALA A 23 -3.92 42.27 -5.48
N GLN A 24 -2.78 41.56 -5.48
CA GLN A 24 -2.03 40.96 -4.35
C GLN A 24 -2.54 39.55 -3.98
N ASP A 25 -1.71 38.51 -3.85
CA ASP A 25 -0.32 38.44 -3.40
C ASP A 25 0.43 37.26 -4.03
N GLU A 26 1.76 37.38 -4.09
CA GLU A 26 2.69 36.30 -4.39
C GLU A 26 2.49 35.12 -3.43
N GLN A 27 1.84 34.06 -3.90
CA GLN A 27 1.91 32.76 -3.25
C GLN A 27 3.14 32.02 -3.77
N GLN A 28 4.20 32.17 -2.98
CA GLN A 28 5.42 31.38 -2.99
C GLN A 28 5.06 29.88 -3.05
N SER A 29 5.20 29.30 -4.25
CA SER A 29 4.99 27.89 -4.50
C SER A 29 6.01 27.08 -3.68
N ALA A 30 5.52 26.40 -2.64
CA ALA A 30 6.24 25.30 -2.01
C ALA A 30 6.57 24.27 -3.10
N PRO A 31 7.80 23.70 -3.14
CA PRO A 31 8.12 22.68 -4.11
C PRO A 31 7.24 21.46 -3.85
N ALA A 32 6.37 21.17 -4.82
CA ALA A 32 5.68 19.90 -4.91
C ALA A 32 6.76 18.80 -5.00
N SER A 33 6.96 18.06 -3.91
CA SER A 33 7.63 16.78 -3.94
C SER A 33 6.68 15.77 -4.61
N SER A 34 6.55 15.88 -5.93
CA SER A 34 5.94 14.84 -6.74
C SER A 34 6.94 13.70 -6.86
N SER A 35 6.88 12.74 -5.94
CA SER A 35 7.43 11.42 -6.21
C SER A 35 6.74 10.84 -7.47
N PRO A 36 7.48 10.35 -8.47
CA PRO A 36 6.90 9.82 -9.70
C PRO A 36 5.92 8.68 -9.42
N GLN A 37 4.73 8.74 -10.04
CA GLN A 37 3.72 7.69 -9.97
C GLN A 37 4.21 6.42 -10.70
N LYS A 38 4.63 5.41 -9.92
CA LYS A 38 5.21 4.14 -10.37
C LYS A 38 4.13 3.07 -10.68
N GLY A 39 3.17 3.41 -11.55
CA GLY A 39 1.91 2.66 -11.70
C GLY A 39 1.81 1.64 -12.83
N ASP A 40 2.60 1.73 -13.89
CA ASP A 40 2.38 0.98 -15.15
C ASP A 40 3.69 0.61 -15.87
N GLU A 41 4.77 0.34 -15.12
CA GLU A 41 6.09 0.08 -15.73
C GLU A 41 6.17 -1.31 -16.38
N PHE A 42 5.63 -2.37 -15.77
CA PHE A 42 5.78 -3.74 -16.30
C PHE A 42 5.00 -4.04 -17.58
N SER A 43 3.97 -3.26 -17.91
CA SER A 43 3.35 -3.35 -19.24
C SER A 43 4.29 -2.90 -20.36
N LYS A 44 5.37 -2.21 -20.00
CA LYS A 44 6.45 -1.79 -20.89
C LYS A 44 7.64 -2.77 -20.88
N ALA A 45 7.57 -3.84 -20.09
CA ALA A 45 8.62 -4.85 -20.05
C ALA A 45 8.69 -5.55 -21.40
N THR A 46 9.90 -5.73 -21.94
CA THR A 46 10.10 -6.63 -23.08
C THR A 46 10.15 -8.08 -22.63
N ASP A 47 9.89 -9.01 -23.54
CA ASP A 47 10.00 -10.44 -23.28
C ASP A 47 11.42 -10.80 -22.80
N GLU A 48 12.46 -10.12 -23.32
CA GLU A 48 13.83 -10.32 -22.84
C GLU A 48 14.01 -9.89 -21.38
N GLN A 49 13.44 -8.76 -20.98
CA GLN A 49 13.52 -8.28 -19.59
C GLN A 49 12.80 -9.23 -18.63
N VAL A 50 11.63 -9.75 -19.03
CA VAL A 50 10.90 -10.76 -18.26
C VAL A 50 11.73 -12.04 -18.12
N ALA A 51 12.28 -12.55 -19.22
CA ALA A 51 13.12 -13.74 -19.22
C ALA A 51 14.40 -13.55 -18.38
N GLU A 52 15.00 -12.36 -18.40
CA GLU A 52 16.15 -12.00 -17.56
C GLU A 52 15.79 -12.05 -16.08
N ALA A 53 14.65 -11.47 -15.69
CA ALA A 53 14.17 -11.50 -14.31
C ALA A 53 13.84 -12.91 -13.82
N GLN A 54 13.27 -13.76 -14.70
CA GLN A 54 13.04 -15.18 -14.41
C GLN A 54 14.36 -15.93 -14.23
N LYS A 55 15.34 -15.70 -15.11
CA LYS A 55 16.68 -16.27 -14.96
C LYS A 55 17.30 -15.85 -13.63
N PHE A 56 17.22 -14.58 -13.29
CA PHE A 56 17.71 -14.04 -12.02
C PHE A 56 17.02 -14.71 -10.81
N TYR A 57 15.70 -14.94 -10.88
CA TYR A 57 14.97 -15.68 -9.86
C TYR A 57 15.58 -17.08 -9.63
N HIS A 58 15.82 -17.82 -10.71
CA HIS A 58 16.39 -19.17 -10.64
C HIS A 58 17.82 -19.17 -10.11
N GLU A 59 18.65 -18.19 -10.49
CA GLU A 59 20.00 -18.01 -9.95
C GLU A 59 19.99 -17.70 -8.45
N CYS A 60 19.11 -16.79 -8.01
CA CYS A 60 18.94 -16.51 -6.59
C CYS A 60 18.52 -17.76 -5.81
N LYS A 61 17.53 -18.51 -6.32
CA LYS A 61 17.02 -19.71 -5.68
C LYS A 61 18.05 -20.84 -5.61
N GLY A 62 18.89 -20.97 -6.65
CA GLY A 62 19.97 -21.95 -6.71
C GLY A 62 21.20 -21.57 -5.87
N ASN A 63 21.29 -20.32 -5.41
CA ASN A 63 22.38 -19.83 -4.59
C ASN A 63 22.00 -19.88 -3.11
N GLU A 64 22.64 -20.77 -2.34
CA GLU A 64 22.34 -20.97 -0.91
C GLU A 64 22.49 -19.67 -0.10
N PHE A 65 23.53 -18.88 -0.35
CA PHE A 65 23.76 -17.62 0.37
C PHE A 65 22.69 -16.57 0.06
N MET A 66 22.35 -16.39 -1.22
CA MET A 66 21.33 -15.40 -1.59
C MET A 66 19.94 -15.84 -1.12
N SER A 67 19.58 -17.09 -1.36
CA SER A 67 18.29 -17.63 -0.96
C SER A 67 18.12 -17.74 0.55
N GLN A 68 19.20 -17.81 1.35
CA GLN A 68 19.10 -17.80 2.81
C GLN A 68 18.67 -16.44 3.34
N ASP A 69 19.26 -15.36 2.82
CA ASP A 69 19.08 -14.02 3.38
C ASP A 69 18.03 -13.17 2.64
N HIS A 70 17.63 -13.57 1.42
CA HIS A 70 16.79 -12.77 0.55
C HIS A 70 15.58 -13.53 0.01
N ASP A 71 14.49 -12.79 -0.19
CA ASP A 71 13.31 -13.25 -0.91
C ASP A 71 13.62 -13.16 -2.42
N CYS A 72 13.91 -14.31 -3.03
CA CYS A 72 14.24 -14.38 -4.46
C CYS A 72 13.10 -13.91 -5.36
N ARG A 73 11.85 -14.06 -4.93
CA ARG A 73 10.68 -13.57 -5.67
C ARG A 73 10.65 -12.04 -5.62
N CYS A 74 10.90 -11.46 -4.45
CA CYS A 74 11.07 -10.02 -4.30
C CYS A 74 12.21 -9.49 -5.18
N LEU A 75 13.39 -10.13 -5.12
CA LEU A 75 14.54 -9.67 -5.89
C LEU A 75 14.26 -9.71 -7.39
N ALA A 76 13.64 -10.77 -7.91
CA ALA A 76 13.30 -10.85 -9.33
C ALA A 76 12.28 -9.78 -9.74
N GLY A 77 11.26 -9.52 -8.92
CA GLY A 77 10.28 -8.47 -9.18
C GLY A 77 10.88 -7.06 -9.14
N GLU A 78 11.71 -6.76 -8.13
CA GLU A 78 12.40 -5.48 -8.04
C GLU A 78 13.46 -5.32 -9.13
N TYR A 79 14.11 -6.42 -9.55
CA TYR A 79 15.05 -6.42 -10.65
C TYR A 79 14.39 -5.99 -11.96
N LEU A 80 13.28 -6.64 -12.31
CA LEU A 80 12.51 -6.30 -13.50
C LEU A 80 12.00 -4.84 -13.46
N ASN A 81 11.50 -4.41 -12.31
CA ASN A 81 11.14 -3.02 -12.05
C ASN A 81 12.27 -2.03 -12.40
N GLN A 82 13.47 -2.28 -11.87
CA GLN A 82 14.62 -1.40 -12.12
C GLN A 82 15.07 -1.48 -13.58
N ARG A 83 15.05 -2.67 -14.18
CA ARG A 83 15.41 -2.89 -15.59
C ARG A 83 14.52 -2.08 -16.52
N ILE A 84 13.21 -2.10 -16.32
CA ILE A 84 12.26 -1.28 -17.08
C ILE A 84 12.54 0.21 -16.90
N SER A 85 12.81 0.64 -15.66
CA SER A 85 12.97 2.06 -15.33
C SER A 85 14.28 2.64 -15.84
N LEU A 86 15.35 1.85 -15.83
CA LEU A 86 16.72 2.27 -16.16
C LEU A 86 17.13 1.92 -17.60
N GLY A 87 16.42 1.01 -18.27
CA GLY A 87 16.71 0.52 -19.61
C GLY A 87 17.62 -0.71 -19.64
N ASP A 88 17.78 -1.28 -20.83
CA ASP A 88 18.50 -2.56 -21.04
C ASP A 88 20.01 -2.44 -20.82
N ASP A 89 20.57 -1.24 -21.02
CA ASP A 89 22.01 -1.01 -20.96
C ASP A 89 22.57 -0.93 -19.52
N VAL A 90 21.72 -0.90 -18.49
CA VAL A 90 22.21 -0.82 -17.11
C VAL A 90 22.83 -2.15 -16.65
N ASP A 91 23.95 -2.08 -15.92
CA ASP A 91 24.57 -3.29 -15.41
C ASP A 91 23.70 -3.93 -14.31
N ALA A 92 23.59 -5.26 -14.33
CA ALA A 92 22.83 -6.04 -13.34
C ALA A 92 23.31 -5.74 -11.91
N SER A 93 24.62 -5.54 -11.70
CA SER A 93 25.18 -5.20 -10.39
C SER A 93 24.63 -3.87 -9.84
N VAL A 94 24.43 -2.87 -10.69
CA VAL A 94 23.87 -1.57 -10.31
C VAL A 94 22.41 -1.71 -9.86
N ILE A 95 21.64 -2.56 -10.54
CA ILE A 95 20.28 -2.92 -10.10
C ILE A 95 20.34 -3.62 -8.75
N MET A 96 21.21 -4.63 -8.64
CA MET A 96 21.34 -5.47 -7.45
C MET A 96 21.72 -4.70 -6.20
N ASP A 97 22.64 -3.74 -6.30
CA ASP A 97 23.05 -2.91 -5.16
C ASP A 97 21.89 -2.07 -4.60
N LYS A 98 20.94 -1.67 -5.47
CA LYS A 98 19.73 -0.94 -5.04
C LYS A 98 18.69 -1.83 -4.41
N ILE A 99 18.47 -3.04 -4.96
CA ILE A 99 17.33 -3.88 -4.57
C ILE A 99 17.66 -4.87 -3.46
N ARG A 100 18.92 -5.27 -3.30
CA ARG A 100 19.37 -6.21 -2.26
C ARG A 100 18.87 -5.84 -0.86
N PRO A 101 19.04 -4.60 -0.35
CA PRO A 101 18.56 -4.24 0.98
C PRO A 101 17.02 -4.20 1.10
N LEU A 102 16.29 -4.18 -0.02
CA LEU A 102 14.82 -4.06 -0.04
C LEU A 102 14.11 -5.43 0.02
N CYS A 103 14.84 -6.51 -0.25
CA CYS A 103 14.30 -7.85 -0.45
C CYS A 103 14.93 -8.86 0.52
N LEU A 104 15.26 -8.42 1.73
CA LEU A 104 15.65 -9.32 2.80
C LEU A 104 14.48 -10.23 3.16
N LYS A 105 14.77 -11.50 3.48
CA LYS A 105 13.78 -12.40 4.09
C LYS A 105 13.44 -11.86 5.46
N ASP A 106 12.19 -11.44 5.65
CA ASP A 106 11.66 -11.21 6.99
C ASP A 106 11.32 -12.58 7.60
N PRO A 107 11.95 -12.97 8.73
CA PRO A 107 11.65 -14.26 9.38
C PRO A 107 10.20 -14.37 9.87
N ASN A 108 9.45 -13.26 9.90
CA ASN A 108 8.03 -13.22 10.27
C ASN A 108 7.10 -13.04 9.07
N MET A 109 7.63 -12.82 7.86
CA MET A 109 6.84 -12.84 6.64
C MET A 109 6.68 -14.31 6.29
N GLU A 110 5.49 -14.86 6.60
CA GLU A 110 5.06 -16.12 5.99
C GLU A 110 5.16 -15.90 4.49
N VAL A 111 6.21 -16.47 3.88
CA VAL A 111 6.34 -16.62 2.44
C VAL A 111 5.00 -17.17 2.01
N GLY A 112 4.21 -16.32 1.32
CA GLY A 112 2.92 -16.73 0.81
C GLY A 112 3.14 -18.06 0.11
N THR A 113 2.27 -19.02 0.40
CA THR A 113 2.27 -20.40 -0.12
C THR A 113 2.05 -20.46 -1.64
N GLY A 114 2.55 -19.47 -2.37
CA GLY A 114 2.65 -19.48 -3.80
C GLY A 114 3.69 -20.49 -4.21
N LYS A 115 3.42 -21.11 -5.34
CA LYS A 115 4.31 -22.10 -5.90
C LYS A 115 5.69 -21.44 -6.08
N ASP A 116 6.74 -22.09 -5.59
CA ASP A 116 8.12 -21.57 -5.61
C ASP A 116 8.71 -21.52 -7.03
N ASN A 117 7.89 -21.41 -8.07
CA ASN A 117 8.31 -21.42 -9.44
C ASN A 117 7.48 -20.43 -10.27
N LEU A 118 8.08 -19.27 -10.56
CA LEU A 118 7.46 -18.24 -11.40
C LEU A 118 7.15 -18.75 -12.82
N SER A 119 7.86 -19.78 -13.30
CA SER A 119 7.65 -20.36 -14.63
C SER A 119 6.32 -21.11 -14.77
N GLU A 120 5.58 -21.30 -13.68
CA GLU A 120 4.25 -21.92 -13.73
C GLU A 120 3.14 -20.92 -14.05
N TYR A 121 3.43 -19.61 -13.93
CA TYR A 121 2.47 -18.56 -14.21
C TYR A 121 2.60 -18.07 -15.65
N SER A 122 1.48 -17.72 -16.27
CA SER A 122 1.50 -17.05 -17.57
C SER A 122 1.97 -15.59 -17.43
N ASP A 123 2.38 -14.99 -18.54
CA ASP A 123 2.78 -13.57 -18.56
C ASP A 123 1.61 -12.65 -18.15
N GLU A 124 0.38 -13.01 -18.53
CA GLU A 124 -0.83 -12.31 -18.08
C GLU A 124 -1.04 -12.41 -16.58
N GLU A 125 -0.78 -13.57 -15.97
CA GLU A 125 -0.90 -13.77 -14.53
C GLU A 125 0.15 -12.95 -13.77
N LEU A 126 1.38 -12.92 -14.27
CA LEU A 126 2.47 -12.10 -13.72
C LEU A 126 2.13 -10.60 -13.83
N LYS A 127 1.59 -10.18 -14.97
CA LYS A 127 1.14 -8.80 -15.21
C LYS A 127 0.00 -8.41 -14.26
N ASP A 128 -0.94 -9.31 -14.01
CA ASP A 128 -2.03 -9.10 -13.08
C ASP A 128 -1.54 -8.97 -11.63
N ALA A 129 -0.64 -9.85 -11.19
CA ALA A 129 -0.02 -9.77 -9.86
C ALA A 129 0.63 -8.39 -9.65
N GLN A 130 1.33 -7.93 -10.67
CA GLN A 130 2.03 -6.66 -10.65
C GLN A 130 1.07 -5.46 -10.61
N ARG A 131 -0.01 -5.52 -11.38
CA ARG A 131 -1.07 -4.50 -11.33
C ARG A 131 -1.63 -4.38 -9.91
N ILE A 132 -1.86 -5.51 -9.23
CA ILE A 132 -2.34 -5.54 -7.84
C ILE A 132 -1.31 -4.98 -6.87
N TYR A 133 -0.03 -5.32 -7.03
CA TYR A 133 1.05 -4.73 -6.25
C TYR A 133 1.06 -3.20 -6.38
N ASN A 134 1.03 -2.69 -7.62
CA ASN A 134 1.04 -1.25 -7.90
C ASN A 134 -0.20 -0.54 -7.35
N MET A 135 -1.38 -1.15 -7.51
CA MET A 135 -2.62 -0.63 -6.94
C MET A 135 -2.52 -0.51 -5.42
N CYS A 136 -1.98 -1.54 -4.76
CA CYS A 136 -1.76 -1.49 -3.32
C CYS A 136 -0.74 -0.42 -2.92
N LYS A 137 0.41 -0.34 -3.62
CA LYS A 137 1.49 0.59 -3.29
C LYS A 137 1.13 2.06 -3.52
N THR A 138 0.35 2.35 -4.55
CA THR A 138 -0.06 3.73 -4.89
C THR A 138 -1.23 4.22 -4.03
N ASN A 139 -2.02 3.31 -3.44
CA ASN A 139 -3.10 3.67 -2.53
C ASN A 139 -2.59 3.71 -1.08
N VAL A 140 -2.49 4.91 -0.49
CA VAL A 140 -2.04 5.13 0.91
C VAL A 140 -2.81 4.25 1.90
N LYS A 141 -4.14 4.16 1.79
CA LYS A 141 -4.94 3.33 2.70
C LYS A 141 -4.61 1.84 2.50
N MET A 142 -4.35 1.37 1.29
CA MET A 142 -3.98 -0.03 1.09
C MET A 142 -2.60 -0.33 1.65
N GLN A 143 -1.56 0.39 1.22
CA GLN A 143 -0.20 0.11 1.70
C GLN A 143 -0.02 0.27 3.21
N THR A 144 -0.80 1.15 3.86
CA THR A 144 -0.75 1.29 5.32
C THR A 144 -1.27 0.03 6.03
N PHE A 145 -2.32 -0.61 5.52
CA PHE A 145 -2.96 -1.72 6.22
C PHE A 145 -2.63 -3.11 5.65
N TYR A 146 -2.13 -3.17 4.42
CA TYR A 146 -1.85 -4.41 3.71
C TYR A 146 -0.42 -4.47 3.18
N ASP A 147 0.20 -5.62 3.36
CA ASP A 147 1.49 -5.93 2.75
C ASP A 147 1.26 -6.17 1.26
N CYS A 148 1.69 -5.22 0.43
CA CYS A 148 1.44 -5.26 -1.00
C CYS A 148 2.12 -6.44 -1.70
N ARG A 149 3.23 -6.94 -1.16
CA ARG A 149 3.95 -8.10 -1.71
C ARG A 149 3.21 -9.39 -1.40
N CYS A 150 2.79 -9.55 -0.15
CA CYS A 150 1.92 -10.66 0.23
C CYS A 150 0.63 -10.65 -0.62
N LEU A 151 0.02 -9.47 -0.79
CA LEU A 151 -1.24 -9.34 -1.51
C LEU A 151 -1.09 -9.73 -2.99
N SER A 152 -0.05 -9.24 -3.68
CA SER A 152 0.21 -9.61 -5.07
C SER A 152 0.60 -11.08 -5.24
N ALA A 153 1.39 -11.63 -4.30
CA ALA A 153 1.76 -13.03 -4.30
C ALA A 153 0.54 -13.95 -4.17
N LYS A 154 -0.32 -13.73 -3.17
CA LYS A 154 -1.54 -14.52 -3.00
C LYS A 154 -2.53 -14.33 -4.13
N TYR A 155 -2.60 -13.12 -4.70
CA TYR A 155 -3.46 -12.82 -5.83
C TYR A 155 -3.14 -13.73 -7.02
N ILE A 156 -1.86 -13.82 -7.44
CA ILE A 156 -1.49 -14.62 -8.60
C ILE A 156 -1.69 -16.12 -8.36
N ASP A 157 -1.44 -16.61 -7.14
CA ASP A 157 -1.70 -18.01 -6.79
C ASP A 157 -3.18 -18.37 -6.95
N LYS A 158 -4.07 -17.46 -6.53
CA LYS A 158 -5.51 -17.65 -6.67
C LYS A 158 -5.98 -17.50 -8.10
N ARG A 159 -5.44 -16.52 -8.83
CA ARG A 159 -5.75 -16.32 -10.24
C ARG A 159 -5.41 -17.56 -11.06
N HIS A 160 -4.26 -18.17 -10.76
CA HIS A 160 -3.82 -19.42 -11.36
C HIS A 160 -4.70 -20.62 -10.99
N THR A 161 -5.21 -20.66 -9.76
CA THR A 161 -6.07 -21.76 -9.28
C THR A 161 -7.50 -21.64 -9.80
N ASP A 162 -8.08 -20.44 -9.76
CA ASP A 162 -9.49 -20.18 -10.06
C ASP A 162 -9.72 -19.87 -11.55
N GLY A 163 -8.66 -19.51 -12.27
CA GLY A 163 -8.71 -19.09 -13.67
C GLY A 163 -9.23 -17.65 -13.87
N ALA A 164 -9.34 -17.25 -15.13
CA ALA A 164 -9.62 -15.87 -15.53
C ALA A 164 -11.02 -15.35 -15.16
N PHE A 165 -11.94 -16.22 -14.75
CA PHE A 165 -13.34 -15.88 -14.50
C PHE A 165 -13.61 -15.30 -13.10
N ALA A 166 -12.71 -15.50 -12.14
CA ALA A 166 -12.83 -14.87 -10.82
C ALA A 166 -12.65 -13.35 -10.95
N SER A 167 -13.47 -12.56 -10.27
CA SER A 167 -13.26 -11.11 -10.22
C SER A 167 -12.09 -10.73 -9.31
N ASP A 168 -11.41 -9.63 -9.59
CA ASP A 168 -10.35 -9.08 -8.73
C ASP A 168 -10.82 -8.95 -7.28
N ASP A 169 -12.05 -8.46 -7.09
CA ASP A 169 -12.64 -8.29 -5.77
C ASP A 169 -12.78 -9.62 -5.03
N GLU A 170 -13.24 -10.69 -5.70
CA GLU A 170 -13.33 -12.03 -5.11
C GLU A 170 -11.95 -12.59 -4.74
N VAL A 171 -10.97 -12.39 -5.61
CA VAL A 171 -9.59 -12.84 -5.37
C VAL A 171 -8.99 -12.10 -4.16
N LEU A 172 -9.11 -10.78 -4.12
CA LEU A 172 -8.58 -9.95 -3.04
C LEU A 172 -9.31 -10.18 -1.72
N LEU A 173 -10.62 -10.40 -1.76
CA LEU A 173 -11.43 -10.71 -0.58
C LEU A 173 -11.00 -11.99 0.12
N ALA A 174 -10.39 -12.94 -0.59
CA ALA A 174 -9.94 -14.20 -0.04
C ALA A 174 -8.70 -14.06 0.88
N PHE A 175 -7.92 -12.99 0.72
CA PHE A 175 -6.61 -12.84 1.39
C PHE A 175 -6.48 -11.60 2.26
N LYS A 176 -7.57 -10.85 2.41
CA LYS A 176 -7.60 -9.62 3.21
C LYS A 176 -7.18 -9.82 4.67
N ASP A 177 -7.22 -11.05 5.19
CA ASP A 177 -6.87 -11.36 6.58
C ASP A 177 -5.40 -11.78 6.73
N ASP A 178 -4.75 -12.17 5.64
CA ASP A 178 -3.42 -12.80 5.68
C ASP A 178 -2.31 -11.77 5.47
N CYS A 179 -2.56 -10.75 4.65
CA CYS A 179 -1.53 -9.82 4.19
C CYS A 179 -1.56 -8.50 4.94
N LYS A 180 -1.44 -8.51 6.27
CA LYS A 180 -1.48 -7.28 7.09
C LYS A 180 -0.11 -6.60 7.16
N ASN A 181 -0.07 -5.29 6.99
CA ASN A 181 1.18 -4.52 7.09
C ASN A 181 1.45 -4.02 8.52
N VAL A 182 1.93 -4.90 9.38
CA VAL A 182 2.17 -4.59 10.79
C VAL A 182 3.12 -3.38 10.98
N PRO A 183 4.26 -3.29 10.26
CA PRO A 183 5.15 -2.13 10.40
C PRO A 183 4.51 -0.79 9.99
N GLU A 184 3.82 -0.74 8.85
CA GLU A 184 3.19 0.52 8.40
C GLU A 184 2.01 0.91 9.28
N ILE A 185 1.25 -0.04 9.84
CA ILE A 185 0.21 0.26 10.84
C ILE A 185 0.85 0.92 12.07
N ALA A 186 1.93 0.35 12.60
CA ALA A 186 2.62 0.90 13.75
C ALA A 186 3.09 2.35 13.49
N GLY A 187 3.76 2.56 12.36
CA GLY A 187 4.26 3.88 11.94
C GLY A 187 3.14 4.90 11.73
N TYR A 188 2.07 4.51 11.03
CA TYR A 188 0.91 5.37 10.81
C TYR A 188 0.26 5.83 12.12
N LYS A 189 0.06 4.90 13.06
CA LYS A 189 -0.57 5.20 14.36
C LYS A 189 0.34 6.03 15.26
N PHE A 190 1.64 5.75 15.27
CA PHE A 190 2.64 6.59 15.93
C PHE A 190 2.60 8.04 15.41
N ASN A 191 2.72 8.21 14.10
CA ASN A 191 2.76 9.54 13.46
C ASN A 191 1.45 10.31 13.68
N THR A 192 0.30 9.63 13.58
CA THR A 192 -1.00 10.22 13.87
C THR A 192 -1.09 10.69 15.33
N CYS A 193 -0.60 9.89 16.27
CA CYS A 193 -0.57 10.27 17.69
C CYS A 193 0.34 11.47 17.96
N MET A 194 1.52 11.51 17.32
CA MET A 194 2.46 12.62 17.44
C MET A 194 1.92 13.93 16.84
N GLY A 195 1.12 13.85 15.76
CA GLY A 195 0.54 15.01 15.09
C GLY A 195 -0.75 15.56 15.71
N ALA A 196 -1.38 14.86 16.65
CA ALA A 196 -2.69 15.23 17.20
C ALA A 196 -2.63 16.20 18.41
N ASP A 197 -1.62 17.07 18.47
CA ASP A 197 -1.44 18.11 19.51
C ASP A 197 -1.64 17.61 20.95
N TYR A 198 -1.11 16.43 21.28
CA TYR A 198 -1.08 15.88 22.64
C TYR A 198 -2.46 15.59 23.27
N LEU A 199 -3.57 15.74 22.55
CA LEU A 199 -4.93 15.57 23.09
C LEU A 199 -5.16 14.20 23.73
N PHE A 200 -4.43 13.19 23.27
CA PHE A 200 -4.57 11.81 23.71
C PHE A 200 -3.48 11.37 24.70
N VAL A 201 -2.43 12.17 24.88
CA VAL A 201 -1.28 11.86 25.72
C VAL A 201 -1.63 12.18 27.18
N PRO A 202 -1.55 11.20 28.11
CA PRO A 202 -1.76 11.47 29.52
C PRO A 202 -0.82 12.56 30.06
N LYS A 203 -1.34 13.43 30.94
CA LYS A 203 -0.53 14.47 31.60
C LYS A 203 0.71 13.83 32.24
N GLY A 204 1.88 14.43 32.05
CA GLY A 204 3.15 13.91 32.61
C GLY A 204 3.78 12.74 31.85
N ALA A 205 3.10 12.16 30.86
CA ALA A 205 3.74 11.19 29.96
C ALA A 205 4.54 11.93 28.87
N ARG A 206 5.71 11.38 28.50
CA ARG A 206 6.42 11.83 27.29
C ARG A 206 5.63 11.37 26.07
N ALA A 207 5.29 12.30 25.18
CA ALA A 207 4.47 12.00 24.01
C ALA A 207 5.05 10.89 23.12
N LYS A 208 6.36 10.93 22.87
CA LYS A 208 7.05 9.89 22.08
C LYS A 208 6.80 8.49 22.64
N ASP A 209 7.02 8.29 23.94
CA ASP A 209 6.87 6.98 24.60
C ASP A 209 5.42 6.48 24.55
N PHE A 210 4.47 7.41 24.75
CA PHE A 210 3.05 7.09 24.67
C PHE A 210 2.62 6.73 23.25
N CYS A 211 3.05 7.50 22.25
CA CYS A 211 2.71 7.25 20.86
C CYS A 211 3.39 6.00 20.30
N GLU A 212 4.60 5.67 20.78
CA GLU A 212 5.28 4.42 20.45
C GLU A 212 4.53 3.22 21.03
N CYS A 213 4.07 3.32 22.29
CA CYS A 213 3.15 2.33 22.86
C CYS A 213 1.91 2.17 21.99
N TYR A 214 1.25 3.28 21.63
CA TYR A 214 0.00 3.23 20.87
C TYR A 214 0.19 2.61 19.48
N GLY A 215 1.26 2.99 18.77
CA GLY A 215 1.60 2.40 17.48
C GLY A 215 1.78 0.89 17.55
N ASN A 216 2.58 0.42 18.51
CA ASN A 216 2.85 -1.00 18.69
C ASN A 216 1.61 -1.80 19.15
N ALA A 217 0.81 -1.24 20.06
CA ALA A 217 -0.43 -1.87 20.51
C ALA A 217 -1.44 -1.98 19.37
N ALA A 218 -1.60 -0.94 18.56
CA ALA A 218 -2.47 -0.98 17.39
C ALA A 218 -1.98 -2.02 16.37
N ALA A 219 -0.69 -2.02 16.04
CA ALA A 219 -0.12 -3.01 15.12
C ALA A 219 -0.38 -4.46 15.59
N THR A 220 -0.21 -4.72 16.88
CA THR A 220 -0.49 -6.02 17.51
C THR A 220 -1.98 -6.40 17.40
N LEU A 221 -2.88 -5.46 17.71
CA LEU A 221 -4.32 -5.73 17.65
C LEU A 221 -4.79 -5.97 16.21
N TYR A 222 -4.27 -5.23 15.24
CA TYR A 222 -4.57 -5.46 13.83
C TYR A 222 -4.04 -6.82 13.37
N ALA A 223 -2.79 -7.16 13.70
CA ALA A 223 -2.19 -8.46 13.38
C ALA A 223 -3.06 -9.62 13.90
N ASN A 224 -3.61 -9.49 15.12
CA ASN A 224 -4.42 -10.53 15.75
C ASN A 224 -5.91 -10.49 15.38
N HIS A 225 -6.41 -9.42 14.76
CA HIS A 225 -7.82 -9.29 14.38
C HIS A 225 -8.21 -10.33 13.33
N ARG A 226 -9.25 -11.14 13.59
CA ARG A 226 -9.74 -12.11 12.60
C ARG A 226 -10.77 -11.46 11.70
N GLY A 227 -10.70 -11.73 10.40
CA GLY A 227 -11.66 -11.20 9.45
C GLY A 227 -11.34 -9.77 8.98
N ARG A 228 -12.21 -9.26 8.10
CA ARG A 228 -12.07 -7.93 7.49
C ARG A 228 -11.97 -6.87 8.58
N VAL A 229 -10.95 -6.02 8.48
CA VAL A 229 -10.88 -4.78 9.26
C VAL A 229 -11.82 -3.75 8.64
N SER A 230 -13.11 -3.85 8.98
CA SER A 230 -14.12 -2.83 8.63
C SER A 230 -13.80 -1.50 9.30
N GLU A 231 -14.40 -0.40 8.84
CA GLU A 231 -14.20 0.91 9.48
C GLU A 231 -14.61 0.88 10.97
N ALA A 232 -15.67 0.14 11.31
CA ALA A 232 -16.08 -0.10 12.69
C ALA A 232 -15.02 -0.91 13.48
N ALA A 233 -14.44 -1.94 12.86
CA ALA A 233 -13.35 -2.70 13.49
C ALA A 233 -12.13 -1.81 13.74
N LYS A 234 -11.77 -0.93 12.79
CA LYS A 234 -10.66 0.03 12.95
C LYS A 234 -10.86 0.90 14.19
N LEU A 235 -12.04 1.50 14.33
CA LEU A 235 -12.36 2.35 15.49
C LEU A 235 -12.24 1.58 16.80
N ASN A 236 -12.69 0.32 16.85
CA ASN A 236 -12.59 -0.52 18.04
C ASN A 236 -11.14 -0.90 18.37
N LEU A 237 -10.36 -1.33 17.37
CA LEU A 237 -8.95 -1.71 17.53
C LEU A 237 -8.11 -0.50 17.96
N ASP A 238 -8.32 0.65 17.33
CA ASP A 238 -7.65 1.90 17.68
C ASP A 238 -8.01 2.35 19.10
N GLY A 239 -9.29 2.29 19.45
CA GLY A 239 -9.77 2.63 20.79
C GLY A 239 -9.17 1.72 21.87
N ALA A 240 -9.09 0.41 21.59
CA ALA A 240 -8.48 -0.57 22.49
C ALA A 240 -6.97 -0.33 22.67
N ALA A 241 -6.23 -0.11 21.59
CA ALA A 241 -4.79 0.24 21.65
C ALA A 241 -4.56 1.52 22.46
N LEU A 242 -5.39 2.54 22.26
CA LEU A 242 -5.29 3.79 23.00
C LEU A 242 -5.58 3.58 24.49
N ALA A 243 -6.61 2.81 24.82
CA ALA A 243 -6.98 2.51 26.20
C ALA A 243 -5.86 1.74 26.93
N GLU A 244 -5.27 0.74 26.27
CA GLU A 244 -4.15 -0.04 26.80
C GLU A 244 -2.98 0.88 27.20
N CYS A 245 -2.55 1.76 26.30
CA CYS A 245 -1.46 2.68 26.58
C CYS A 245 -1.83 3.73 27.63
N LYS A 246 -3.07 4.22 27.67
CA LYS A 246 -3.52 5.12 28.74
C LYS A 246 -3.42 4.48 30.12
N MET A 247 -3.80 3.21 30.25
CA MET A 247 -3.69 2.47 31.50
C MET A 247 -2.23 2.29 31.92
N LYS A 248 -1.36 1.89 30.98
CA LYS A 248 0.09 1.70 31.21
C LYS A 248 0.82 2.94 31.72
N PHE A 249 0.41 4.13 31.28
CA PHE A 249 1.04 5.39 31.68
C PHE A 249 0.36 6.07 32.88
N ARG A 250 -0.89 5.70 33.21
CA ARG A 250 -1.55 6.13 34.45
C ARG A 250 -0.98 5.42 35.69
N SER A 251 -0.57 4.16 35.57
CA SER A 251 0.02 3.40 36.69
C SER A 251 1.45 3.84 37.06
N LYS A 252 2.03 4.80 36.34
CA LYS A 252 3.38 5.33 36.57
C LYS A 252 3.38 6.72 37.23
N GLN A 253 2.19 7.25 37.53
CA GLN A 253 1.98 8.52 38.23
C GLN A 253 1.60 8.24 39.68
#